data_AF-A0A0U5JDN5-F1
#
_entry.id   AF-A0A0U5JDN5-F1
#
_cell.length_a   1.000
_cell.length_b   1.000
_cell.length_c   1.000
_cell.angle_alpha   90.00
_cell.angle_beta   90.00
_cell.angle_gamma   90.00
#
_symmetry.space_group_name_H-M   'P 1'
#
loop_
_entity.id
_entity.type
_entity.pdbx_description
1 polymer ?
#
loop_
_entity_poly.entity_id
_entity_poly.type
_entity_poly.pdbx_seq_one_letter_code
_entity_poly.pdbx_strand_id
1 'polypeptide(L)'
;MKAFITNSLIRKINADGAISEKNLLVEACVEGGLLAAGQPLKLLFDWPAFLESIELGSLFWSFPSFEQSQLFNFMIAVLAQEEQKDELLIRLYDQVFVECLTQVKALPQIDQSFLLDQIQKKRRFALFSQAGYLFSAPLDHYERMLVENPYNTLHDLTLYLAWDRVCVNLAMIFENPSALKLSGLEVLKQCLVESFQHITGQGRTAPGFFRLIEAFYAFQMREENLQIHTDTEWLVLCQSAPALRPRDSLCDAVYIDESIINSQVIADPLSEMRKVKILTLDSVDKVKASLSLGRYMIEKLQKEVLDWGYALRSVEVICFREEKAGLAIESVFF
;
A
#
# COMPACT_ATOMS: atom_id res chain seq x y z
N MET A 1 7.83 -17.65 -14.16
CA MET A 1 6.68 -16.82 -13.72
C MET A 1 7.17 -15.44 -13.28
N LYS A 2 6.38 -14.37 -13.48
CA LYS A 2 6.61 -13.06 -12.83
C LYS A 2 5.50 -12.84 -11.80
N ALA A 3 5.83 -12.35 -10.60
CA ALA A 3 4.83 -12.08 -9.57
C ALA A 3 5.29 -10.97 -8.61
N PHE A 4 4.35 -10.20 -8.08
CA PHE A 4 4.56 -9.36 -6.91
C PHE A 4 4.50 -10.21 -5.63
N ILE A 5 4.99 -9.65 -4.53
CA ILE A 5 5.13 -10.35 -3.25
C ILE A 5 4.83 -9.40 -2.09
N THR A 6 4.22 -9.92 -1.03
CA THR A 6 3.95 -9.16 0.20
C THR A 6 5.12 -9.17 1.19
N ASN A 7 5.17 -8.17 2.07
CA ASN A 7 6.19 -8.01 3.09
C ASN A 7 6.26 -9.21 4.05
N SER A 8 5.10 -9.80 4.40
CA SER A 8 5.07 -11.00 5.24
C SER A 8 5.82 -12.17 4.60
N LEU A 9 5.63 -12.40 3.31
CA LEU A 9 6.33 -13.46 2.58
C LEU A 9 7.82 -13.13 2.40
N ILE A 10 8.20 -11.87 2.21
CA ILE A 10 9.61 -11.44 2.19
C ILE A 10 10.30 -11.77 3.53
N ARG A 11 9.67 -11.45 4.67
CA ARG A 11 10.20 -11.77 6.01
C ARG A 11 10.41 -13.26 6.18
N LYS A 12 9.44 -14.07 5.72
CA LYS A 12 9.54 -15.53 5.78
C LYS A 12 10.70 -16.06 4.95
N ILE A 13 10.84 -15.61 3.71
CA ILE A 13 11.96 -15.98 2.83
C ILE A 13 13.31 -15.60 3.46
N ASN A 14 13.40 -14.41 4.07
CA ASN A 14 14.61 -13.96 4.75
C ASN A 14 14.95 -14.84 5.97
N ALA A 15 13.94 -15.18 6.79
CA ALA A 15 14.11 -16.02 7.96
C ALA A 15 14.54 -17.45 7.59
N ASP A 16 13.90 -18.04 6.59
CA ASP A 16 14.17 -19.41 6.16
C ASP A 16 15.50 -19.51 5.38
N GLY A 17 15.86 -18.49 4.61
CA GLY A 17 17.13 -18.41 3.87
C GLY A 17 18.37 -18.41 4.76
N ALA A 18 18.23 -18.10 6.06
CA ALA A 18 19.30 -18.22 7.05
C ALA A 18 19.52 -19.67 7.54
N ILE A 19 18.58 -20.58 7.28
CA ILE A 19 18.52 -21.92 7.89
C ILE A 19 18.50 -23.04 6.85
N SER A 20 17.94 -22.81 5.65
CA SER A 20 17.70 -23.84 4.63
C SER A 20 18.58 -23.66 3.39
N GLU A 21 19.14 -24.76 2.90
CA GLU A 21 19.83 -24.81 1.60
C GLU A 21 18.85 -24.75 0.40
N LYS A 22 17.55 -24.88 0.65
CA LYS A 22 16.49 -24.94 -0.38
C LYS A 22 15.65 -23.68 -0.42
N ASN A 23 15.20 -23.31 -1.62
CA ASN A 23 14.26 -22.21 -1.80
C ASN A 23 12.80 -22.69 -1.64
N LEU A 24 12.29 -22.59 -0.41
CA LEU A 24 10.96 -23.09 -0.04
C LEU A 24 9.81 -22.48 -0.86
N LEU A 25 9.94 -21.22 -1.28
CA LEU A 25 8.91 -20.58 -2.12
C LEU A 25 8.86 -21.21 -3.50
N VAL A 26 10.02 -21.43 -4.12
CA VAL A 26 10.08 -22.06 -5.45
C VAL A 26 9.65 -23.52 -5.39
N GLU A 27 10.05 -24.27 -4.36
CA GLU A 27 9.59 -25.64 -4.15
C GLU A 27 8.06 -25.69 -4.03
N ALA A 28 7.46 -24.86 -3.18
CA ALA A 28 6.01 -24.78 -3.03
C ALA A 28 5.30 -24.44 -4.35
N CYS A 29 5.88 -23.54 -5.16
CA CYS A 29 5.33 -23.18 -6.47
C CYS A 29 5.43 -24.33 -7.50
N VAL A 30 6.50 -25.12 -7.46
CA VAL A 30 6.66 -26.29 -8.34
C VAL A 30 5.72 -27.41 -7.92
N GLU A 31 5.63 -27.71 -6.63
CA GLU A 31 4.76 -28.76 -6.08
C GLU A 31 3.29 -28.47 -6.32
N GLY A 32 2.85 -27.20 -6.18
CA GLY A 32 1.48 -26.81 -6.51
C GLY A 32 1.23 -26.53 -7.99
N GLY A 33 2.18 -26.85 -8.88
CA GLY A 33 2.00 -26.75 -10.34
C GLY A 33 1.95 -25.34 -10.92
N LEU A 34 2.35 -24.31 -10.16
CA LEU A 34 2.43 -22.91 -10.63
C LEU A 34 3.69 -22.64 -11.47
N LEU A 35 4.73 -23.45 -11.27
CA LEU A 35 5.99 -23.40 -12.00
C LEU A 35 6.38 -24.80 -12.48
N ALA A 36 6.84 -24.90 -13.73
CA ALA A 36 7.53 -26.11 -14.17
C ALA A 36 8.90 -26.23 -13.47
N ALA A 37 9.39 -27.47 -13.28
CA ALA A 37 10.72 -27.70 -12.72
C ALA A 37 11.79 -26.98 -13.56
N GLY A 38 12.65 -26.20 -12.89
CA GLY A 38 13.69 -25.39 -13.54
C GLY A 38 13.19 -24.08 -14.17
N GLN A 39 11.89 -23.78 -14.17
CA GLN A 39 11.38 -22.49 -14.63
C GLN A 39 11.67 -21.40 -13.59
N PRO A 40 12.23 -20.25 -13.98
CA PRO A 40 12.57 -19.19 -13.02
C PRO A 40 11.32 -18.49 -12.48
N LEU A 41 11.30 -18.27 -11.17
CA LEU A 41 10.45 -17.30 -10.49
C LEU A 41 11.15 -15.94 -10.50
N LYS A 42 10.48 -14.92 -11.05
CA LYS A 42 10.96 -13.53 -11.06
C LYS A 42 10.04 -12.69 -10.19
N LEU A 43 10.56 -12.21 -9.07
CA LEU A 43 9.81 -11.30 -8.20
C LEU A 43 9.85 -9.87 -8.75
N LEU A 44 8.74 -9.16 -8.57
CA LEU A 44 8.59 -7.73 -8.81
C LEU A 44 8.32 -7.07 -7.46
N PHE A 45 8.98 -5.96 -7.19
CA PHE A 45 8.84 -5.21 -5.94
C PHE A 45 8.23 -3.85 -6.24
N ASP A 46 7.15 -3.53 -5.55
CA ASP A 46 6.69 -2.17 -5.31
C ASP A 46 7.56 -1.52 -4.21
N TRP A 47 7.27 -0.26 -3.86
CA TRP A 47 8.02 0.44 -2.82
C TRP A 47 8.00 -0.27 -1.46
N PRO A 48 6.86 -0.75 -0.94
CA PRO A 48 6.81 -1.53 0.30
C PRO A 48 7.69 -2.78 0.26
N ALA A 49 7.57 -3.60 -0.79
CA ALA A 49 8.36 -4.83 -0.92
C ALA A 49 9.85 -4.53 -1.01
N PHE A 50 10.24 -3.48 -1.75
CA PHE A 50 11.62 -3.04 -1.83
C PHE A 50 12.16 -2.65 -0.45
N LEU A 51 11.48 -1.74 0.26
CA LEU A 51 11.90 -1.27 1.57
C LEU A 51 11.96 -2.41 2.59
N GLU A 52 10.98 -3.31 2.60
CA GLU A 52 11.00 -4.51 3.45
C GLU A 52 12.20 -5.40 3.14
N SER A 53 12.52 -5.60 1.85
CA SER A 53 13.64 -6.46 1.45
C SER A 53 14.99 -5.95 1.97
N ILE A 54 15.14 -4.64 2.12
CA ILE A 54 16.34 -3.99 2.67
C ILE A 54 16.19 -3.60 4.15
N GLU A 55 15.29 -4.27 4.87
CA GLU A 55 15.12 -4.17 6.33
C GLU A 55 14.62 -2.78 6.81
N LEU A 56 13.89 -2.07 5.95
CA LEU A 56 13.23 -0.80 6.25
C LEU A 56 11.71 -0.93 6.45
N GLY A 57 11.22 -2.14 6.73
CA GLY A 57 9.80 -2.41 6.98
C GLY A 57 9.16 -1.60 8.12
N SER A 58 9.98 -1.19 9.09
CA SER A 58 9.60 -0.40 10.27
C SER A 58 10.01 1.07 10.20
N LEU A 59 10.18 1.60 8.98
CA LEU A 59 10.62 2.99 8.75
C LEU A 59 9.80 4.04 9.53
N PHE A 60 8.51 3.79 9.72
CA PHE A 60 7.60 4.71 10.39
C PHE A 60 7.47 4.49 11.90
N TRP A 61 8.19 3.55 12.51
CA TRP A 61 8.12 3.34 13.97
C TRP A 61 8.45 4.64 14.73
N SER A 62 9.44 5.39 14.27
CA SER A 62 9.87 6.65 14.90
C SER A 62 9.18 7.90 14.36
N PHE A 63 8.12 7.77 13.56
CA PHE A 63 7.39 8.93 13.08
C PHE A 63 6.69 9.66 14.24
N PRO A 64 6.69 11.01 14.27
CA PRO A 64 5.97 11.75 15.29
C PRO A 64 4.48 11.42 15.30
N SER A 65 3.89 11.33 16.50
CA SER A 65 2.44 11.14 16.63
C SER A 65 1.69 12.39 16.15
N PHE A 66 0.84 12.22 15.13
CA PHE A 66 0.08 13.34 14.56
C PHE A 66 -0.96 13.90 15.53
N GLU A 67 -1.60 13.06 16.34
CA GLU A 67 -2.60 13.49 17.35
C GLU A 67 -2.03 14.46 18.40
N GLN A 68 -0.71 14.42 18.62
CA GLN A 68 -0.01 15.32 19.54
C GLN A 68 0.42 16.63 18.87
N SER A 69 0.25 16.76 17.56
CA SER A 69 0.68 17.94 16.81
C SER A 69 -0.25 19.13 17.00
N GLN A 70 0.30 20.34 16.85
CA GLN A 70 -0.51 21.57 16.83
C GLN A 70 -1.45 21.61 15.63
N LEU A 71 -1.01 21.07 14.49
CA LEU A 71 -1.80 21.01 13.26
C LEU A 71 -3.07 20.17 13.45
N PHE A 72 -2.95 18.98 14.05
CA PHE A 72 -4.10 18.14 14.38
C PHE A 72 -5.11 18.88 15.25
N ASN A 73 -4.66 19.45 16.36
CA ASN A 73 -5.53 20.20 17.28
C ASN A 73 -6.23 21.37 16.57
N PHE A 74 -5.51 22.06 15.68
CA PHE A 74 -6.09 23.17 14.93
C PHE A 74 -7.13 22.69 13.89
N MET A 75 -6.86 21.59 13.19
CA MET A 75 -7.84 20.98 12.28
C MET A 75 -9.13 20.58 13.00
N ILE A 76 -9.01 19.92 14.16
CA ILE A 76 -10.18 19.54 14.97
C ILE A 76 -10.97 20.79 15.40
N ALA A 77 -10.30 21.86 15.81
CA ALA A 77 -10.96 23.12 16.17
C ALA A 77 -11.66 23.78 14.98
N VAL A 78 -11.06 23.75 13.78
CA VAL A 78 -11.64 24.33 12.57
C VAL A 78 -12.87 23.54 12.10
N LEU A 79 -12.87 22.21 12.23
CA LEU A 79 -14.03 21.38 11.87
C LEU A 79 -15.33 21.78 12.57
N ALA A 80 -15.25 22.39 13.76
CA ALA A 80 -16.41 22.87 14.51
C ALA A 80 -16.96 24.24 14.02
N GLN A 81 -16.18 24.99 13.25
CA GLN A 81 -16.51 26.35 12.80
C GLN A 81 -17.57 26.36 11.68
N GLU A 82 -18.23 27.50 11.50
CA GLU A 82 -19.26 27.69 10.46
C GLU A 82 -18.81 28.63 9.34
N GLU A 83 -18.09 29.70 9.66
CA GLU A 83 -17.58 30.66 8.69
C GLU A 83 -16.19 30.27 8.21
N GLN A 84 -15.93 30.41 6.90
CA GLN A 84 -14.61 30.20 6.24
C GLN A 84 -13.94 28.82 6.45
N LYS A 85 -14.65 27.88 7.06
CA LYS A 85 -14.16 26.55 7.41
C LYS A 85 -13.52 25.84 6.21
N ASP A 86 -14.19 25.83 5.06
CA ASP A 86 -13.77 25.00 3.91
C ASP A 86 -12.43 25.47 3.34
N GLU A 87 -12.25 26.77 3.12
CA GLU A 87 -10.97 27.33 2.64
C GLU A 87 -9.84 27.10 3.64
N LEU A 88 -10.11 27.24 4.94
CA LEU A 88 -9.13 27.00 5.98
C LEU A 88 -8.75 25.50 6.06
N LEU A 89 -9.72 24.60 5.94
CA LEU A 89 -9.47 23.15 5.91
C LEU A 89 -8.60 22.73 4.73
N ILE A 90 -8.82 23.31 3.54
CA ILE A 90 -7.98 23.05 2.36
C ILE A 90 -6.53 23.46 2.65
N ARG A 91 -6.30 24.65 3.21
CA ARG A 91 -4.95 25.12 3.57
C ARG A 91 -4.30 24.25 4.65
N LEU A 92 -5.09 23.77 5.63
CA LEU A 92 -4.59 22.87 6.67
C LEU A 92 -4.27 21.49 6.11
N TYR A 93 -5.05 20.99 5.15
CA TYR A 93 -4.73 19.77 4.42
C TYR A 93 -3.40 19.90 3.66
N ASP A 94 -3.18 21.01 2.95
CA ASP A 94 -1.90 21.27 2.29
C ASP A 94 -0.74 21.27 3.30
N GLN A 95 -0.96 21.86 4.48
CA GLN A 95 0.04 21.86 5.55
C GLN A 95 0.31 20.45 6.07
N VAL A 96 -0.69 19.56 6.19
CA VAL A 96 -0.48 18.14 6.53
C VAL A 96 0.42 17.49 5.49
N PHE A 97 0.16 17.75 4.20
CA PHE A 97 0.95 17.21 3.11
C PHE A 97 2.42 17.68 3.18
N VAL A 98 2.64 18.98 3.40
CA VAL A 98 3.98 19.57 3.55
C VAL A 98 4.72 19.01 4.76
N GLU A 99 4.05 18.82 5.90
CA GLU A 99 4.65 18.22 7.08
C GLU A 99 5.06 16.77 6.83
N CYS A 100 4.19 15.97 6.20
CA CYS A 100 4.51 14.59 5.82
C CYS A 100 5.73 14.53 4.88
N LEU A 101 5.77 15.37 3.83
CA LEU A 101 6.93 15.46 2.93
C LEU A 101 8.21 15.82 3.67
N THR A 102 8.12 16.80 4.58
CA THR A 102 9.27 17.29 5.35
C THR A 102 9.79 16.21 6.29
N GLN A 103 8.90 15.53 7.01
CA GLN A 103 9.26 14.45 7.93
C GLN A 103 9.85 13.24 7.21
N VAL A 104 9.27 12.83 6.07
CA VAL A 104 9.83 11.74 5.26
C VAL A 104 11.21 12.11 4.73
N LYS A 105 11.38 13.32 4.19
CA LYS A 105 12.67 13.78 3.66
C LYS A 105 13.74 13.93 4.75
N ALA A 106 13.33 14.14 5.99
CA ALA A 106 14.23 14.21 7.14
C ALA A 106 14.71 12.83 7.62
N LEU A 107 14.11 11.72 7.16
CA LEU A 107 14.54 10.38 7.51
C LEU A 107 15.95 10.10 6.93
N PRO A 108 16.94 9.75 7.77
CA PRO A 108 18.28 9.41 7.29
C PRO A 108 18.32 8.21 6.34
N GLN A 109 17.30 7.34 6.42
CA GLN A 109 17.17 6.16 5.56
C GLN A 109 16.70 6.52 4.15
N ILE A 110 16.11 7.70 3.95
CA ILE A 110 15.68 8.21 2.65
C ILE A 110 16.79 9.07 2.06
N ASP A 111 17.93 8.42 1.83
CA ASP A 111 19.11 8.98 1.21
C ASP A 111 19.68 8.00 0.18
N GLN A 112 20.22 8.51 -0.93
CA GLN A 112 20.74 7.68 -2.01
C GLN A 112 21.87 6.76 -1.51
N SER A 113 22.82 7.29 -0.76
CA SER A 113 23.99 6.54 -0.31
C SER A 113 23.59 5.46 0.70
N PHE A 114 22.65 5.78 1.59
CA PHE A 114 22.09 4.83 2.54
C PHE A 114 21.38 3.66 1.82
N LEU A 115 20.48 3.96 0.87
CA LEU A 115 19.72 2.95 0.14
C LEU A 115 20.65 2.05 -0.69
N LEU A 116 21.64 2.62 -1.37
CA LEU A 116 22.64 1.85 -2.12
C LEU A 116 23.47 0.95 -1.22
N ASP A 117 23.90 1.44 -0.05
CA ASP A 117 24.62 0.62 0.94
C ASP A 117 23.75 -0.55 1.44
N GLN A 118 22.46 -0.31 1.70
CA GLN A 118 21.55 -1.38 2.12
C GLN A 118 21.30 -2.41 1.03
N ILE A 119 21.16 -2.00 -0.24
CA ILE A 119 21.09 -2.94 -1.37
C ILE A 119 22.34 -3.82 -1.41
N GLN A 120 23.53 -3.22 -1.26
CA GLN A 120 24.79 -3.94 -1.30
C GLN A 120 24.95 -4.89 -0.11
N LYS A 121 24.58 -4.46 1.09
CA LYS A 121 24.49 -5.33 2.28
C LYS A 121 23.57 -6.51 2.01
N LYS A 122 22.35 -6.26 1.51
CA LYS A 122 21.38 -7.32 1.24
C LYS A 122 21.89 -8.33 0.24
N ARG A 123 22.56 -7.88 -0.83
CA ARG A 123 23.20 -8.78 -1.80
C ARG A 123 24.30 -9.62 -1.19
N ARG A 124 25.16 -9.06 -0.33
CA ARG A 124 26.20 -9.83 0.36
C ARG A 124 25.60 -10.95 1.20
N PHE A 125 24.51 -10.69 1.93
CA PHE A 125 23.79 -11.74 2.65
C PHE A 125 23.13 -12.76 1.71
N ALA A 126 22.58 -12.31 0.59
CA ALA A 126 21.96 -13.16 -0.43
C ALA A 126 22.94 -14.12 -1.12
N LEU A 127 24.24 -13.79 -1.22
CA LEU A 127 25.26 -14.69 -1.79
C LEU A 127 25.39 -16.00 -1.00
N PHE A 128 24.98 -16.02 0.26
CA PHE A 128 25.09 -17.18 1.15
C PHE A 128 23.78 -17.97 1.28
N SER A 129 22.70 -17.56 0.60
CA SER A 129 21.41 -18.27 0.65
C SER A 129 20.84 -18.53 -0.74
N GLN A 130 20.31 -19.73 -0.95
CA GLN A 130 19.52 -20.01 -2.17
C GLN A 130 18.21 -19.20 -2.21
N ALA A 131 17.75 -18.63 -1.10
CA ALA A 131 16.64 -17.69 -1.12
C ALA A 131 17.03 -16.36 -1.78
N GLY A 132 18.29 -15.94 -1.62
CA GLY A 132 18.80 -14.63 -2.02
C GLY A 132 18.70 -14.32 -3.51
N TYR A 133 18.78 -15.33 -4.40
CA TYR A 133 18.70 -15.10 -5.84
C TYR A 133 17.34 -14.53 -6.28
N LEU A 134 16.27 -14.77 -5.50
CA LEU A 134 14.94 -14.26 -5.82
C LEU A 134 14.88 -12.73 -5.77
N PHE A 135 15.75 -12.12 -4.97
CA PHE A 135 15.79 -10.68 -4.75
C PHE A 135 16.78 -9.97 -5.67
N SER A 136 17.67 -10.69 -6.36
CA SER A 136 18.70 -10.06 -7.21
C SER A 136 18.09 -9.17 -8.29
N ALA A 137 17.15 -9.67 -9.08
CA ALA A 137 16.53 -8.90 -10.16
C ALA A 137 15.80 -7.62 -9.70
N PRO A 138 14.94 -7.66 -8.66
CA PRO A 138 14.33 -6.41 -8.17
C PRO A 138 15.36 -5.48 -7.51
N LEU A 139 16.37 -5.99 -6.79
CA LEU A 139 17.43 -5.13 -6.23
C LEU A 139 18.27 -4.45 -7.34
N ASP A 140 18.57 -5.16 -8.43
CA ASP A 140 19.24 -4.58 -9.61
C ASP A 140 18.41 -3.46 -10.25
N HIS A 141 17.09 -3.60 -10.24
CA HIS A 141 16.19 -2.58 -10.76
C HIS A 141 16.28 -1.29 -9.92
N TYR A 142 16.14 -1.39 -8.60
CA TYR A 142 16.19 -0.21 -7.72
C TYR A 142 17.59 0.41 -7.62
N GLU A 143 18.66 -0.40 -7.63
CA GLU A 143 20.02 0.13 -7.73
C GLU A 143 20.20 0.95 -9.01
N ARG A 144 19.74 0.41 -10.16
CA ARG A 144 19.83 1.13 -11.42
C ARG A 144 19.08 2.46 -11.37
N MET A 145 17.86 2.47 -10.84
CA MET A 145 17.09 3.71 -10.66
C MET A 145 17.85 4.73 -9.79
N LEU A 146 18.42 4.28 -8.66
CA LEU A 146 19.18 5.14 -7.75
C LEU A 146 20.51 5.63 -8.34
N VAL A 147 21.16 4.89 -9.24
CA VAL A 147 22.41 5.29 -9.88
C VAL A 147 22.17 6.19 -11.10
N GLU A 148 21.22 5.81 -11.96
CA GLU A 148 20.98 6.50 -13.22
C GLU A 148 20.12 7.76 -13.04
N ASN A 149 19.17 7.76 -12.09
CA ASN A 149 18.28 8.89 -11.84
C ASN A 149 17.94 9.05 -10.35
N PRO A 150 18.92 9.41 -9.51
CA PRO A 150 18.73 9.49 -8.06
C PRO A 150 17.67 10.50 -7.64
N TYR A 151 17.65 11.67 -8.28
CA TYR A 151 16.74 12.75 -7.91
C TYR A 151 15.27 12.34 -8.10
N ASN A 152 14.91 11.82 -9.28
CA ASN A 152 13.53 11.39 -9.51
C ASN A 152 13.17 10.20 -8.64
N THR A 153 14.07 9.22 -8.50
CA THR A 153 13.82 8.01 -7.69
C THR A 153 13.56 8.36 -6.22
N LEU A 154 14.36 9.25 -5.63
CA LEU A 154 14.15 9.70 -4.25
C LEU A 154 12.91 10.59 -4.12
N HIS A 155 12.60 11.41 -5.14
CA HIS A 155 11.38 12.19 -5.16
C HIS A 155 10.13 11.28 -5.16
N ASP A 156 10.11 10.27 -6.01
CA ASP A 156 8.99 9.32 -6.12
C ASP A 156 8.81 8.50 -4.83
N LEU A 157 9.92 8.01 -4.25
CA LEU A 157 9.90 7.34 -2.94
C LEU A 157 9.39 8.27 -1.83
N THR A 158 9.87 9.52 -1.79
CA THR A 158 9.45 10.50 -0.79
C THR A 158 7.96 10.79 -0.91
N LEU A 159 7.47 10.95 -2.15
CA LEU A 159 6.06 11.23 -2.41
C LEU A 159 5.18 10.03 -2.04
N TYR A 160 5.61 8.80 -2.37
CA TYR A 160 4.91 7.58 -1.97
C TYR A 160 4.76 7.47 -0.45
N LEU A 161 5.85 7.66 0.29
CA LEU A 161 5.85 7.56 1.76
C LEU A 161 5.06 8.71 2.40
N ALA A 162 5.18 9.93 1.86
CA ALA A 162 4.44 11.07 2.38
C ALA A 162 2.93 10.91 2.16
N TRP A 163 2.52 10.41 1.00
CA TRP A 163 1.13 10.06 0.71
C TRP A 163 0.56 9.07 1.74
N ASP A 164 1.29 8.00 2.01
CA ASP A 164 0.90 7.00 3.01
C ASP A 164 0.69 7.64 4.40
N ARG A 165 1.57 8.57 4.81
CA ARG A 165 1.42 9.32 6.07
C ARG A 165 0.25 10.32 6.06
N VAL A 166 -0.01 10.99 4.93
CA VAL A 166 -1.18 11.87 4.78
C VAL A 166 -2.47 11.09 5.01
N CYS A 167 -2.63 9.93 4.36
CA CYS A 167 -3.80 9.09 4.55
C CYS A 167 -3.97 8.64 6.01
N VAL A 168 -2.89 8.21 6.66
CA VAL A 168 -2.93 7.82 8.08
C VAL A 168 -3.34 8.98 8.98
N ASN A 169 -2.78 10.17 8.77
CA ASN A 169 -3.10 11.37 9.55
C ASN A 169 -4.56 11.80 9.36
N LEU A 170 -5.08 11.73 8.13
CA LEU A 170 -6.48 12.03 7.85
C LEU A 170 -7.43 10.97 8.41
N ALA A 171 -7.04 9.69 8.41
CA ALA A 171 -7.81 8.62 9.08
C ALA A 171 -8.01 8.93 10.57
N MET A 172 -6.97 9.42 11.26
CA MET A 172 -7.06 9.84 12.67
C MET A 172 -8.04 11.01 12.85
N ILE A 173 -8.09 11.96 11.92
CA ILE A 173 -9.06 13.06 11.95
C ILE A 173 -10.48 12.52 11.73
N PHE A 174 -10.67 11.59 10.79
CA PHE A 174 -11.97 10.99 10.50
C PHE A 174 -12.52 10.15 11.66
N GLU A 175 -11.67 9.52 12.45
CA GLU A 175 -12.08 8.77 13.64
C GLU A 175 -12.31 9.63 14.87
N ASN A 176 -11.86 10.89 14.85
CA ASN A 176 -11.90 11.71 16.04
C ASN A 176 -13.35 12.01 16.47
N PRO A 177 -13.73 11.72 17.72
CA PRO A 177 -15.09 11.91 18.19
C PRO A 177 -15.48 13.40 18.30
N SER A 178 -14.51 14.30 18.41
CA SER A 178 -14.74 15.75 18.45
C SER A 178 -15.01 16.34 17.05
N ALA A 179 -14.78 15.58 15.97
CA ALA A 179 -15.08 16.00 14.61
C ALA A 179 -16.59 15.84 14.28
N LEU A 180 -17.46 16.51 15.03
CA LEU A 180 -18.92 16.30 15.02
C LEU A 180 -19.63 16.73 13.73
N LYS A 181 -18.99 17.53 12.86
CA LYS A 181 -19.61 18.08 11.64
C LYS A 181 -19.09 17.37 10.40
N LEU A 182 -19.91 16.48 9.84
CA LEU A 182 -19.65 15.74 8.59
C LEU A 182 -19.21 16.65 7.43
N SER A 183 -19.79 17.84 7.29
CA SER A 183 -19.48 18.73 6.17
C SER A 183 -18.03 19.21 6.12
N GLY A 184 -17.34 19.33 7.26
CA GLY A 184 -15.91 19.65 7.27
C GLY A 184 -15.04 18.43 6.90
N LEU A 185 -15.45 17.25 7.37
CA LEU A 185 -14.76 16.00 7.02
C LEU A 185 -14.90 15.67 5.52
N GLU A 186 -16.03 16.02 4.90
CA GLU A 186 -16.23 15.89 3.46
C GLU A 186 -15.27 16.76 2.64
N VAL A 187 -14.93 17.98 3.10
CA VAL A 187 -13.89 18.80 2.45
C VAL A 187 -12.55 18.07 2.45
N LEU A 188 -12.16 17.50 3.59
CA LEU A 188 -10.91 16.74 3.70
C LEU A 188 -10.93 15.46 2.85
N LYS A 189 -12.10 14.79 2.76
CA LYS A 189 -12.30 13.64 1.87
C LYS A 189 -12.08 14.03 0.41
N GLN A 190 -12.63 15.16 -0.02
CA GLN A 190 -12.43 15.69 -1.38
C GLN A 190 -10.96 16.02 -1.65
N CYS A 191 -10.26 16.67 -0.70
CA CYS A 191 -8.83 16.94 -0.84
C CYS A 191 -7.99 15.66 -1.05
N LEU A 192 -8.31 14.57 -0.33
CA LEU A 192 -7.65 13.27 -0.53
C LEU A 192 -7.92 12.67 -1.92
N VAL A 193 -9.17 12.72 -2.39
CA VAL A 193 -9.55 12.26 -3.73
C VAL A 193 -8.77 13.02 -4.80
N GLU A 194 -8.82 14.35 -4.76
CA GLU A 194 -8.15 15.21 -5.74
C GLU A 194 -6.64 14.99 -5.73
N SER A 195 -6.04 14.85 -4.55
CA SER A 195 -4.60 14.58 -4.42
C SER A 195 -4.22 13.23 -5.01
N PHE A 196 -5.00 12.17 -4.74
CA PHE A 196 -4.77 10.85 -5.35
C PHE A 196 -4.85 10.93 -6.87
N GLN A 197 -5.89 11.56 -7.43
CA GLN A 197 -6.06 11.71 -8.87
C GLN A 197 -4.92 12.53 -9.48
N HIS A 198 -4.48 13.60 -8.81
CA HIS A 198 -3.39 14.45 -9.28
C HIS A 198 -2.05 13.73 -9.28
N ILE A 199 -1.67 13.08 -8.16
CA ILE A 199 -0.41 12.35 -8.05
C ILE A 199 -0.37 11.21 -9.07
N THR A 200 -1.44 10.41 -9.14
CA THR A 200 -1.53 9.29 -10.09
C THR A 200 -1.53 9.76 -11.54
N GLY A 201 -2.25 10.85 -11.84
CA GLY A 201 -2.38 11.43 -13.18
C GLY A 201 -1.08 11.99 -13.76
N GLN A 202 -0.10 12.34 -12.91
CA GLN A 202 1.23 12.73 -13.38
C GLN A 202 2.01 11.55 -14.01
N GLY A 203 1.63 10.30 -13.70
CA GLY A 203 2.23 9.08 -14.26
C GLY A 203 3.67 8.81 -13.83
N ARG A 204 4.18 9.54 -12.82
CA ARG A 204 5.55 9.40 -12.30
C ARG A 204 5.63 8.52 -11.06
N THR A 205 4.69 8.69 -10.14
CA THR A 205 4.54 7.90 -8.92
C THR A 205 3.15 7.27 -8.89
N ALA A 206 3.06 6.03 -8.41
CA ALA A 206 1.80 5.40 -8.05
C ALA A 206 1.60 5.52 -6.52
N PRO A 207 0.74 6.43 -6.03
CA PRO A 207 0.44 6.51 -4.61
C PRO A 207 -0.31 5.24 -4.18
N GLY A 208 -0.05 4.72 -2.98
CA GLY A 208 -0.74 3.55 -2.46
C GLY A 208 -2.25 3.80 -2.33
N PHE A 209 -3.05 3.15 -3.18
CA PHE A 209 -4.50 3.28 -3.18
C PHE A 209 -5.14 2.64 -1.93
N PHE A 210 -4.53 1.58 -1.40
CA PHE A 210 -5.03 0.95 -0.18
C PHE A 210 -5.04 1.89 1.03
N ARG A 211 -4.04 2.77 1.17
CA ARG A 211 -4.06 3.78 2.23
C ARG A 211 -5.20 4.79 2.08
N LEU A 212 -5.59 5.12 0.85
CA LEU A 212 -6.78 5.92 0.60
C LEU A 212 -8.04 5.21 1.07
N ILE A 213 -8.14 3.92 0.74
CA ILE A 213 -9.25 3.05 1.17
C ILE A 213 -9.35 3.01 2.69
N GLU A 214 -8.24 2.89 3.41
CA GLU A 214 -8.26 2.88 4.88
C GLU A 214 -8.68 4.22 5.49
N ALA A 215 -8.23 5.34 4.91
CA ALA A 215 -8.69 6.66 5.33
C ALA A 215 -10.20 6.81 5.09
N PHE A 216 -10.71 6.35 3.95
CA PHE A 216 -12.15 6.38 3.70
C PHE A 216 -12.92 5.39 4.55
N TYR A 217 -12.36 4.23 4.87
CA TYR A 217 -12.96 3.29 5.82
C TYR A 217 -13.22 3.98 7.17
N ALA A 218 -12.22 4.69 7.70
CA ALA A 218 -12.38 5.50 8.92
C ALA A 218 -13.50 6.54 8.80
N PHE A 219 -13.62 7.22 7.66
CA PHE A 219 -14.72 8.14 7.39
C PHE A 219 -16.08 7.41 7.33
N GLN A 220 -16.18 6.29 6.63
CA GLN A 220 -17.44 5.56 6.44
C GLN A 220 -17.96 4.92 7.72
N MET A 221 -17.08 4.51 8.65
CA MET A 221 -17.44 3.86 9.91
C MET A 221 -17.93 4.82 11.01
N ARG A 222 -18.03 6.11 10.71
CA ARG A 222 -18.55 7.12 11.64
C ARG A 222 -20.03 6.91 11.97
N GLU A 223 -20.42 7.30 13.19
CA GLU A 223 -21.80 7.18 13.67
C GLU A 223 -22.79 7.98 12.80
N GLU A 224 -22.37 9.14 12.32
CA GLU A 224 -23.22 10.00 11.50
C GLU A 224 -23.47 9.41 10.10
N ASN A 225 -22.61 8.50 9.66
CA ASN A 225 -22.74 7.82 8.37
C ASN A 225 -23.57 6.53 8.48
N LEU A 226 -24.03 6.14 9.68
CA LEU A 226 -24.62 4.81 9.85
C LEU A 226 -25.89 4.59 9.02
N GLN A 227 -26.66 5.65 8.82
CA GLN A 227 -27.95 5.63 8.11
C GLN A 227 -27.79 5.74 6.59
N ILE A 228 -26.58 5.99 6.09
CA ILE A 228 -26.32 6.22 4.66
C ILE A 228 -26.06 4.90 3.95
N HIS A 229 -25.48 3.92 4.64
CA HIS A 229 -25.10 2.64 4.05
C HIS A 229 -26.29 1.69 3.96
N THR A 230 -26.37 0.99 2.83
CA THR A 230 -27.23 -0.19 2.68
C THR A 230 -26.70 -1.37 3.50
N ASP A 231 -27.56 -2.36 3.79
CA ASP A 231 -27.18 -3.58 4.53
C ASP A 231 -25.98 -4.31 3.88
N THR A 232 -25.91 -4.27 2.54
CA THR A 232 -24.81 -4.92 1.80
C THR A 232 -23.49 -4.18 1.99
N GLU A 233 -23.51 -2.86 1.94
CA GLU A 233 -22.32 -2.02 2.17
C GLU A 233 -21.85 -2.15 3.62
N TRP A 234 -22.81 -2.21 4.55
CA TRP A 234 -22.56 -2.47 5.96
C TRP A 234 -21.85 -3.79 6.20
N LEU A 235 -22.32 -4.86 5.55
CA LEU A 235 -21.71 -6.17 5.65
C LEU A 235 -20.25 -6.14 5.19
N VAL A 236 -19.97 -5.49 4.06
CA VAL A 236 -18.60 -5.34 3.55
C VAL A 236 -17.73 -4.59 4.55
N LEU A 237 -18.17 -3.44 5.05
CA LEU A 237 -17.43 -2.63 6.02
C LEU A 237 -17.10 -3.41 7.30
N CYS A 238 -18.08 -4.10 7.88
CA CYS A 238 -17.90 -4.90 9.09
C CYS A 238 -16.95 -6.09 8.87
N GLN A 239 -17.06 -6.78 7.73
CA GLN A 239 -16.21 -7.92 7.40
C GLN A 239 -14.78 -7.52 6.98
N SER A 240 -14.56 -6.24 6.67
CA SER A 240 -13.27 -5.73 6.21
C SER A 240 -12.35 -5.23 7.31
N ALA A 241 -12.78 -5.19 8.58
CA ALA A 241 -11.92 -4.79 9.69
C ALA A 241 -10.59 -5.59 9.77
N PRO A 242 -10.55 -6.91 9.51
CA PRO A 242 -9.29 -7.67 9.49
C PRO A 242 -8.34 -7.32 8.32
N ALA A 243 -8.83 -6.61 7.29
CA ALA A 243 -8.02 -6.15 6.16
C ALA A 243 -7.16 -4.93 6.51
N LEU A 244 -7.57 -4.16 7.52
CA LEU A 244 -6.87 -2.95 7.94
C LEU A 244 -5.45 -3.26 8.42
N ARG A 245 -4.54 -2.33 8.17
CA ARG A 245 -3.11 -2.44 8.41
C ARG A 245 -2.70 -1.54 9.56
N PRO A 246 -1.69 -1.96 10.35
CA PRO A 246 -1.09 -1.08 11.35
C PRO A 246 -0.65 0.26 10.73
N ARG A 247 -0.89 1.34 11.47
CA ARG A 247 -0.56 2.70 11.05
C ARG A 247 0.94 2.96 11.01
N ASP A 248 1.68 2.29 11.87
CA ASP A 248 3.13 2.37 12.05
C ASP A 248 3.93 1.48 11.10
N SER A 249 3.28 0.56 10.37
CA SER A 249 3.92 -0.27 9.35
C SER A 249 3.81 0.33 7.95
N LEU A 250 4.75 -0.01 7.06
CA LEU A 250 4.56 0.18 5.61
C LEU A 250 3.26 -0.50 5.14
N CYS A 251 2.49 0.18 4.29
CA CYS A 251 1.31 -0.40 3.67
C CYS A 251 1.71 -1.60 2.79
N ASP A 252 1.20 -2.80 3.11
CA ASP A 252 1.51 -4.03 2.37
C ASP A 252 0.22 -4.66 1.84
N ALA A 253 -0.36 -4.02 0.83
CA ALA A 253 -1.60 -4.43 0.18
C ALA A 253 -1.46 -4.42 -1.35
N VAL A 254 -0.38 -5.02 -1.84
CA VAL A 254 -0.01 -5.03 -3.26
C VAL A 254 -1.10 -5.58 -4.18
N TYR A 255 -1.98 -6.47 -3.70
CA TYR A 255 -3.13 -6.97 -4.48
C TYR A 255 -4.26 -5.98 -4.67
N ILE A 256 -4.26 -4.88 -3.93
CA ILE A 256 -5.12 -3.73 -4.19
C ILE A 256 -4.36 -2.71 -5.04
N ASP A 257 -3.15 -2.34 -4.62
CA ASP A 257 -2.38 -1.27 -5.27
C ASP A 257 -2.01 -1.64 -6.72
N GLU A 258 -1.64 -2.88 -7.02
CA GLU A 258 -1.38 -3.32 -8.39
C GLU A 258 -2.65 -3.63 -9.19
N SER A 259 -3.82 -3.62 -8.56
CA SER A 259 -5.10 -3.82 -9.23
C SER A 259 -5.70 -2.50 -9.75
N ILE A 260 -5.28 -1.34 -9.22
CA ILE A 260 -5.81 -0.05 -9.68
C ILE A 260 -5.23 0.30 -11.05
N ILE A 261 -6.10 0.54 -12.03
CA ILE A 261 -5.70 0.96 -13.37
C ILE A 261 -6.61 2.06 -13.87
N ASN A 262 -6.12 2.84 -14.84
CA ASN A 262 -6.92 3.83 -15.53
C ASN A 262 -8.06 3.13 -16.30
N SER A 263 -9.30 3.57 -16.10
CA SER A 263 -10.50 2.98 -16.70
C SER A 263 -10.46 2.95 -18.23
N GLN A 264 -9.71 3.86 -18.87
CA GLN A 264 -9.52 3.86 -20.33
C GLN A 264 -8.67 2.68 -20.82
N VAL A 265 -7.80 2.13 -19.97
CA VAL A 265 -6.93 0.98 -20.30
C VAL A 265 -7.71 -0.34 -20.32
N ILE A 266 -8.80 -0.44 -19.53
CA ILE A 266 -9.65 -1.63 -19.45
C ILE A 266 -10.33 -1.95 -20.80
N ALA A 267 -10.54 -0.93 -21.63
CA ALA A 267 -11.14 -1.11 -22.95
C ALA A 267 -10.23 -1.89 -23.95
N ASP A 268 -8.97 -2.18 -23.60
CA ASP A 268 -8.09 -3.04 -24.39
C ASP A 268 -8.25 -4.53 -23.98
N PRO A 269 -8.80 -5.40 -24.87
CA PRO A 269 -9.00 -6.83 -24.59
C PRO A 269 -7.69 -7.58 -24.26
N LEU A 270 -6.54 -7.08 -24.71
CA LEU A 270 -5.24 -7.69 -24.39
C LEU A 270 -4.81 -7.41 -22.95
N SER A 271 -5.29 -6.33 -22.34
CA SER A 271 -5.02 -5.99 -20.95
C SER A 271 -5.75 -6.92 -19.98
N GLU A 272 -6.96 -7.37 -20.34
CA GLU A 272 -7.74 -8.35 -19.55
C GLU A 272 -7.10 -9.74 -19.52
N MET A 273 -6.34 -10.12 -20.56
CA MET A 273 -5.75 -11.46 -20.66
C MET A 273 -4.52 -11.69 -19.75
N ARG A 274 -3.87 -10.64 -19.24
CA ARG A 274 -2.68 -10.77 -18.37
C ARG A 274 -2.99 -10.39 -16.93
N LYS A 275 -3.43 -11.38 -16.15
CA LYS A 275 -3.59 -11.23 -14.70
C LYS A 275 -2.24 -10.95 -14.03
N VAL A 276 -2.23 -9.98 -13.12
CA VAL A 276 -1.09 -9.74 -12.23
C VAL A 276 -1.05 -10.85 -11.20
N LYS A 277 0.08 -11.53 -11.06
CA LYS A 277 0.25 -12.59 -10.06
C LYS A 277 0.85 -12.02 -8.79
N ILE A 278 0.33 -12.45 -7.65
CA ILE A 278 0.70 -11.93 -6.33
C ILE A 278 0.88 -13.09 -5.38
N LEU A 279 2.02 -13.14 -4.70
CA LEU A 279 2.36 -14.17 -3.73
C LEU A 279 2.23 -13.59 -2.32
N THR A 280 1.47 -14.24 -1.44
CA THR A 280 1.24 -13.73 -0.08
C THR A 280 1.14 -14.81 0.98
N LEU A 281 1.47 -14.45 2.23
CA LEU A 281 1.16 -15.22 3.45
C LEU A 281 -0.09 -14.71 4.18
N ASP A 282 -0.76 -13.68 3.66
CA ASP A 282 -2.07 -13.29 4.20
C ASP A 282 -3.05 -14.46 4.03
N SER A 283 -3.91 -14.66 5.03
CA SER A 283 -4.96 -15.67 4.96
C SER A 283 -5.95 -15.36 3.84
N VAL A 284 -6.57 -16.41 3.31
CA VAL A 284 -7.65 -16.34 2.32
C VAL A 284 -8.72 -15.31 2.71
N ASP A 285 -9.16 -15.34 3.96
CA ASP A 285 -10.22 -14.46 4.45
C ASP A 285 -9.78 -12.99 4.46
N LYS A 286 -8.52 -12.72 4.85
CA LYS A 286 -7.97 -11.37 4.83
C LYS A 286 -7.83 -10.83 3.41
N VAL A 287 -7.40 -11.66 2.46
CA VAL A 287 -7.32 -11.28 1.03
C VAL A 287 -8.72 -10.96 0.49
N LYS A 288 -9.71 -11.83 0.74
CA LYS A 288 -11.11 -11.60 0.31
C LYS A 288 -11.73 -10.36 0.93
N ALA A 289 -11.49 -10.12 2.21
CA ALA A 289 -11.94 -8.93 2.91
C ALA A 289 -11.34 -7.67 2.27
N SER A 290 -10.03 -7.68 1.98
CA SER A 290 -9.35 -6.55 1.35
C SER A 290 -9.86 -6.27 -0.07
N LEU A 291 -10.04 -7.32 -0.89
CA LEU A 291 -10.57 -7.19 -2.25
C LEU A 291 -12.02 -6.70 -2.26
N SER A 292 -12.84 -7.18 -1.32
CA SER A 292 -14.22 -6.71 -1.14
C SER A 292 -14.26 -5.24 -0.75
N LEU A 293 -13.40 -4.82 0.18
CA LEU A 293 -13.28 -3.42 0.59
C LEU A 293 -12.84 -2.53 -0.57
N GLY A 294 -11.82 -2.96 -1.33
CA GLY A 294 -11.34 -2.21 -2.49
C GLY A 294 -12.42 -2.04 -3.56
N ARG A 295 -13.18 -3.12 -3.86
CA ARG A 295 -14.30 -3.07 -4.80
C ARG A 295 -15.38 -2.10 -4.34
N TYR A 296 -15.79 -2.21 -3.08
CA TYR A 296 -16.78 -1.32 -2.49
C TYR A 296 -16.35 0.15 -2.57
N MET A 297 -15.10 0.46 -2.23
CA MET A 297 -14.58 1.83 -2.32
C MET A 297 -14.54 2.35 -3.75
N ILE A 298 -14.14 1.55 -4.73
CA ILE A 298 -14.14 1.97 -6.14
C ILE A 298 -15.56 2.22 -6.64
N GLU A 299 -16.50 1.33 -6.35
CA GLU A 299 -17.91 1.51 -6.72
C GLU A 299 -18.50 2.77 -6.08
N LYS A 300 -18.10 3.09 -4.85
CA LYS A 300 -18.52 4.31 -4.16
C LYS A 300 -17.91 5.56 -4.79
N LEU A 301 -16.61 5.57 -5.07
CA LEU A 301 -15.92 6.68 -5.74
C LEU A 301 -16.45 6.94 -7.15
N GLN A 302 -16.77 5.89 -7.91
CA GLN A 302 -17.39 6.03 -9.23
C GLN A 302 -18.79 6.67 -9.19
N LYS A 303 -19.51 6.55 -8.08
CA LYS A 303 -20.83 7.19 -7.88
C LYS A 303 -20.71 8.61 -7.35
N GLU A 304 -19.74 8.87 -6.47
CA GLU A 304 -19.64 10.13 -5.73
C GLU A 304 -18.72 11.17 -6.38
N VAL A 305 -17.71 10.74 -7.13
CA VAL A 305 -16.66 11.63 -7.67
C VAL A 305 -16.86 11.77 -9.17
N LEU A 306 -17.12 13.00 -9.62
CA LEU A 306 -17.17 13.33 -11.03
C LEU A 306 -15.79 13.04 -11.67
N ASP A 307 -15.78 12.39 -12.83
CA ASP A 307 -14.57 12.04 -13.58
C ASP A 307 -13.60 11.11 -12.83
N TRP A 308 -14.11 10.21 -11.98
CA TRP A 308 -13.28 9.13 -11.41
C TRP A 308 -12.74 8.20 -12.52
N GLY A 309 -11.46 8.39 -12.86
CA GLY A 309 -10.80 7.73 -13.99
C GLY A 309 -10.18 6.36 -13.71
N TYR A 310 -10.50 5.71 -12.58
CA TYR A 310 -9.83 4.47 -12.17
C TYR A 310 -10.80 3.31 -11.88
N ALA A 311 -10.30 2.08 -12.06
CA ALA A 311 -11.04 0.85 -11.79
C ALA A 311 -10.08 -0.28 -11.41
N LEU A 312 -10.64 -1.38 -10.88
CA LEU A 312 -9.87 -2.55 -10.48
C LEU A 312 -9.81 -3.58 -11.62
N ARG A 313 -8.60 -4.04 -11.97
CA ARG A 313 -8.40 -5.23 -12.82
C ARG A 313 -8.39 -6.51 -11.98
N SER A 314 -8.62 -7.65 -12.64
CA SER A 314 -8.44 -8.97 -12.01
C SER A 314 -6.97 -9.23 -11.68
N VAL A 315 -6.73 -9.78 -10.51
CA VAL A 315 -5.42 -10.19 -9.99
C VAL A 315 -5.47 -11.66 -9.60
N GLU A 316 -4.39 -12.39 -9.84
CA GLU A 316 -4.23 -13.78 -9.42
C GLU A 316 -3.46 -13.82 -8.10
N VAL A 317 -4.14 -14.03 -6.98
CA VAL A 317 -3.52 -14.04 -5.64
C VAL A 317 -3.28 -15.47 -5.19
N ILE A 318 -2.02 -15.85 -5.02
CA ILE A 318 -1.57 -17.15 -4.54
C ILE A 318 -1.24 -17.02 -3.06
N CYS A 319 -2.09 -17.64 -2.23
CA CYS A 319 -1.93 -17.63 -0.77
C CYS A 319 -1.15 -18.86 -0.34
N PHE A 320 -0.11 -18.63 0.44
CA PHE A 320 0.69 -19.66 1.07
C PHE A 320 0.33 -19.78 2.54
N ARG A 321 0.40 -21.00 3.07
CA ARG A 321 0.39 -21.27 4.50
C ARG A 321 1.74 -21.77 4.95
N GLU A 322 2.13 -21.40 6.15
CA GLU A 322 3.33 -21.95 6.79
C GLU A 322 3.07 -23.35 7.32
N GLU A 323 3.98 -24.27 7.02
CA GLU A 323 3.98 -25.64 7.55
C GLU A 323 5.30 -25.91 8.28
N LYS A 324 5.32 -26.94 9.15
CA LYS A 324 6.50 -27.29 9.96
C LYS A 324 7.78 -27.49 9.13
N ALA A 325 7.65 -27.90 7.86
CA ALA A 325 8.76 -28.20 6.96
C ALA A 325 8.88 -27.21 5.78
N GLY A 326 8.05 -26.18 5.69
CA GLY A 326 8.12 -25.25 4.56
C GLY A 326 6.88 -24.40 4.32
N LEU A 327 6.61 -24.14 3.04
CA LEU A 327 5.43 -23.42 2.56
C LEU A 327 4.57 -24.36 1.73
N ALA A 328 3.25 -24.26 1.87
CA ALA A 328 2.30 -24.93 1.00
C ALA A 328 1.32 -23.92 0.41
N ILE A 329 0.86 -24.16 -0.82
CA ILE A 329 -0.20 -23.35 -1.41
C ILE A 329 -1.52 -23.69 -0.73
N GLU A 330 -2.12 -22.69 -0.10
CA GLU A 330 -3.44 -22.81 0.51
C GLU A 330 -4.53 -22.61 -0.53
N SER A 331 -4.38 -21.57 -1.38
CA SER A 331 -5.38 -21.24 -2.38
C SER A 331 -4.85 -20.32 -3.47
N VAL A 332 -5.57 -20.25 -4.59
CA VAL A 332 -5.33 -19.34 -5.71
C VAL A 332 -6.64 -18.63 -6.04
N PHE A 333 -6.66 -17.30 -5.94
CA PHE A 333 -7.81 -16.43 -6.21
C PHE A 333 -7.65 -15.66 -7.52
N PHE A 334 -8.76 -15.14 -8.04
CA PHE A 334 -8.86 -14.36 -9.27
C PHE A 334 -9.67 -13.08 -9.09
#